data_AF-X5X497-F1
#
_entry.id   AF-X5X497-F1
#
_cell.length_a   1.000
_cell.length_b   1.000
_cell.length_c   1.000
_cell.angle_alpha   90.00
_cell.angle_beta   90.00
_cell.angle_gamma   90.00
#
_symmetry.space_group_name_H-M   'P 1'
#
loop_
_entity.id
_entity.type
_entity.pdbx_description
1 polymer ?
#
loop_
_entity_poly.entity_id
_entity_poly.type
_entity_poly.pdbx_seq_one_letter_code
_entity_poly.pdbx_strand_id
1 'polypeptide(L)' 'MTPQQRRRFRLMMQAADGHSNGASYRDIAIALYGSKRVAADPWKTSALRDAVIGLVEGATAMIGGGYLQILRHRRRS' A
#
# COMPACT_ATOMS: atom_id res chain seq x y z
N MET A 1 -13.17 -11.19 4.91
CA MET A 1 -12.23 -10.36 4.12
C MET A 1 -12.47 -10.62 2.65
N THR A 2 -12.73 -9.59 1.86
CA THR A 2 -12.96 -9.70 0.42
C THR A 2 -11.64 -9.87 -0.35
N PRO A 3 -11.64 -10.39 -1.59
CA PRO A 3 -10.45 -10.47 -2.43
C PRO A 3 -9.76 -9.11 -2.66
N GLN A 4 -10.55 -8.04 -2.77
CA GLN A 4 -10.06 -6.67 -2.93
C GLN A 4 -9.32 -6.19 -1.68
N GLN A 5 -9.87 -6.43 -0.48
CA GLN A 5 -9.21 -6.11 0.79
C GLN A 5 -7.88 -6.88 0.92
N ARG A 6 -7.87 -8.17 0.58
CA ARG A 6 -6.64 -8.98 0.59
C ARG A 6 -5.58 -8.44 -0.36
N ARG A 7 -5.97 -8.06 -1.58
CA ARG A 7 -5.06 -7.44 -2.55
C ARG A 7 -4.49 -6.13 -2.02
N ARG A 8 -5.34 -5.27 -1.45
CA ARG A 8 -4.91 -4.00 -0.86
C ARG A 8 -3.91 -4.21 0.28
N PHE A 9 -4.14 -5.18 1.17
CA PHE A 9 -3.17 -5.49 2.23
C PHE A 9 -1.81 -5.94 1.71
N ARG A 10 -1.77 -6.77 0.65
CA ARG A 10 -0.49 -7.14 0.04
C ARG A 10 0.28 -5.93 -0.49
N LEU A 11 -0.42 -5.03 -1.19
CA LEU A 11 0.18 -3.79 -1.69
C LEU A 11 0.66 -2.88 -0.55
N MET A 12 -0.09 -2.80 0.55
CA MET A 12 0.30 -2.05 1.74
C MET A 12 1.59 -2.62 2.34
N MET A 13 1.71 -3.94 2.49
CA MET A 13 2.93 -4.55 3.02
C MET A 13 4.13 -4.30 2.11
N GLN A 14 3.98 -4.49 0.79
CA GLN A 14 5.05 -4.18 -0.17
C GLN A 14 5.46 -2.70 -0.13
N ALA A 15 4.50 -1.79 0.03
CA ALA A 15 4.78 -0.36 0.13
C ALA A 15 5.50 -0.01 1.45
N ALA A 16 5.13 -0.63 2.57
CA ALA A 16 5.83 -0.48 3.84
C ALA A 16 7.26 -1.00 3.77
N ASP A 17 7.48 -2.16 3.16
CA ASP A 17 8.82 -2.74 2.97
C ASP A 17 9.70 -1.82 2.12
N GLY A 18 9.16 -1.25 1.03
CA GLY A 18 9.89 -0.27 0.23
C GLY A 18 10.22 1.00 1.03
N HIS A 19 9.23 1.53 1.75
CA HIS A 19 9.40 2.76 2.52
C HIS A 19 10.39 2.61 3.69
N SER A 20 10.35 1.50 4.42
CA SER A 20 11.30 1.21 5.50
C SER A 20 12.73 1.04 5.01
N ASN A 21 12.91 0.61 3.76
CA ASN A 21 14.20 0.54 3.08
C ASN A 21 14.62 1.85 2.40
N GLY A 22 13.90 2.96 2.64
CA GLY A 22 14.24 4.28 2.12
C GLY A 22 13.87 4.53 0.65
N ALA A 23 13.10 3.63 0.02
CA ALA A 23 12.62 3.85 -1.34
C ALA A 23 11.68 5.06 -1.41
N SER A 24 11.79 5.86 -2.47
CA SER A 24 10.85 6.97 -2.67
C SER A 24 9.46 6.43 -3.02
N TYR A 25 8.42 7.24 -2.82
CA TYR A 25 7.07 6.89 -3.28
C TYR A 25 7.00 6.59 -4.78
N ARG A 26 7.89 7.20 -5.58
CA ARG A 26 7.96 6.95 -7.02
C ARG A 26 8.57 5.58 -7.32
N ASP A 27 9.61 5.18 -6.59
CA ASP A 27 10.24 3.86 -6.72
C ASP A 27 9.25 2.76 -6.32
N ILE A 28 8.52 2.96 -5.22
CA ILE A 28 7.45 2.06 -4.79
C ILE A 28 6.36 1.99 -5.87
N ALA A 29 5.93 3.11 -6.44
CA ALA A 29 4.95 3.11 -7.54
C ALA A 29 5.44 2.33 -8.76
N ILE A 30 6.72 2.47 -9.12
CA ILE A 30 7.33 1.74 -10.25
C ILE A 30 7.33 0.24 -9.96
N ALA A 31 7.68 -0.18 -8.75
CA ALA A 31 7.67 -1.58 -8.34
C ALA A 31 6.25 -2.19 -8.35
N LEU A 32 5.23 -1.42 -7.94
CA LEU A 32 3.85 -1.91 -7.84
C LEU A 32 3.06 -1.85 -9.16
N TYR A 33 3.32 -0.84 -9.99
CA TYR A 33 2.49 -0.53 -11.17
C TYR A 33 3.26 -0.53 -12.50
N GLY A 34 4.58 -0.61 -12.45
CA GLY A 34 5.47 -0.57 -13.61
C GLY A 34 5.84 0.85 -14.03
N SER A 35 7.07 1.02 -14.53
CA SER A 35 7.63 2.31 -14.95
C SER A 35 6.81 2.98 -16.05
N LYS A 36 6.36 2.22 -17.06
CA LYS A 36 5.55 2.73 -18.18
C LYS A 36 4.26 3.40 -17.69
N ARG A 37 3.60 2.81 -16.69
CA ARG A 37 2.35 3.35 -16.14
C ARG A 37 2.60 4.58 -15.27
N VAL A 38 3.66 4.57 -14.47
CA VAL A 38 4.06 5.73 -13.65
C VAL A 38 4.51 6.91 -14.51
N ALA A 39 5.08 6.65 -15.68
CA ALA A 39 5.51 7.69 -16.62
C ALA A 39 4.38 8.26 -17.49
N ALA A 40 3.18 7.67 -17.47
CA ALA A 40 2.07 8.11 -18.31
C ALA A 40 1.52 9.48 -17.89
N ASP A 41 1.65 9.84 -16.61
CA ASP A 41 1.18 11.11 -16.05
C ASP A 41 2.31 11.85 -15.30
N PRO A 42 2.28 13.19 -15.22
CA PRO A 42 3.20 13.94 -14.37
C PRO A 42 3.15 13.51 -12.90
N TRP A 43 4.29 13.08 -12.35
CA TRP A 43 4.36 12.45 -11.03
C TRP A 43 3.75 13.28 -9.88
N LYS A 44 3.99 14.60 -9.87
CA LYS A 44 3.55 15.48 -8.76
C LYS A 44 2.02 15.56 -8.62
N THR A 45 1.29 15.34 -9.72
CA THR A 45 -0.18 15.42 -9.79
C THR A 45 -0.82 14.08 -10.12
N SER A 46 -0.05 12.99 -10.08
CA SER A 46 -0.52 11.66 -10.48
C SER A 46 -1.34 11.00 -9.37
N ALA A 47 -2.49 10.43 -9.73
CA ALA A 47 -3.29 9.61 -8.82
C ALA A 47 -2.52 8.38 -8.29
N LEU A 48 -1.48 7.92 -8.99
CA LEU A 48 -0.61 6.83 -8.50
C LEU A 48 0.26 7.29 -7.32
N ARG A 49 0.65 8.56 -7.27
CA ARG A 49 1.36 9.12 -6.12
C ARG A 49 0.48 9.06 -4.88
N ASP A 50 -0.74 9.56 -5.00
CA ASP A 50 -1.69 9.58 -3.89
C ASP A 50 -2.08 8.15 -3.46
N ALA A 51 -2.24 7.23 -4.42
CA ALA A 51 -2.49 5.83 -4.12
C ALA A 51 -1.35 5.19 -3.33
N VAL A 52 -0.09 5.43 -3.68
CA VAL A 52 1.06 4.88 -2.95
C VAL A 52 1.22 5.51 -1.57
N ILE A 53 1.00 6.82 -1.43
CA ILE A 53 0.99 7.48 -0.11
C ILE A 53 -0.06 6.80 0.80
N GLY A 54 -1.29 6.65 0.31
CA GLY A 54 -2.35 5.99 1.09
C GLY A 54 -2.10 4.51 1.38
N LEU A 55 -1.32 3.82 0.54
CA LEU A 55 -0.85 2.45 0.84
C LEU A 55 0.15 2.47 2.00
N VAL A 56 1.14 3.36 1.99
CA VAL A 56 2.15 3.48 3.05
C VAL A 56 1.50 3.90 4.37
N GLU A 57 0.68 4.94 4.39
CA GLU A 57 -0.03 5.38 5.59
C GLU A 57 -0.91 4.28 6.17
N GLY A 58 -1.67 3.61 5.31
CA GLY A 58 -2.49 2.48 5.73
C GLY A 58 -1.65 1.31 6.25
N ALA A 59 -0.48 1.04 5.64
CA ALA A 59 0.41 -0.03 6.08
C ALA A 59 0.98 0.28 7.47
N THR A 60 1.40 1.52 7.72
CA THR A 60 1.85 1.99 9.02
C THR A 60 0.77 1.77 10.09
N ALA A 61 -0.48 2.15 9.80
CA ALA A 61 -1.60 1.90 10.73
C ALA A 61 -1.86 0.40 10.96
N MET A 62 -1.74 -0.42 9.91
CA MET A 62 -1.90 -1.87 10.02
C MET A 62 -0.83 -2.52 10.88
N ILE A 63 0.44 -2.16 10.65
CA ILE A 63 1.60 -2.66 11.41
C ILE A 63 1.54 -2.19 12.86
N GLY A 64 1.10 -0.95 13.10
CA GLY A 64 0.90 -0.36 14.43
C GLY A 64 -0.25 -0.96 15.26
N GLY A 65 -0.79 -2.12 14.89
CA GLY A 65 -1.84 -2.82 15.64
C GLY A 65 -3.19 -2.93 14.92
N GLY A 66 -3.36 -2.27 13.77
CA GLY A 66 -4.58 -2.39 12.96
C GLY A 66 -4.88 -3.82 12.51
N TYR A 67 -3.85 -4.67 12.36
CA TYR A 67 -4.02 -6.10 12.03
C TYR A 67 -4.92 -6.86 13.01
N LEU A 68 -5.00 -6.43 14.29
CA LEU A 68 -5.85 -7.07 15.29
C LEU A 68 -7.34 -7.03 14.91
N GLN A 69 -7.78 -6.03 14.16
CA GLN A 69 -9.17 -5.93 13.70
C GLN A 69 -9.55 -7.04 12.71
N ILE A 70 -8.60 -7.47 11.87
CA ILE A 70 -8.80 -8.60 10.96
C ILE A 70 -9.04 -9.89 11.75
N LEU A 71 -8.28 -10.09 12.83
CA LEU A 71 -8.34 -11.28 13.66
C LEU A 71 -9.61 -11.29 14.54
N ARG A 72 -10.05 -10.14 15.04
CA ARG A 72 -11.29 -10.00 15.84
C ARG A 72 -12.54 -10.44 15.07
N HIS A 73 -12.60 -10.15 13.77
CA HIS A 73 -13.75 -10.56 12.94
C HIS A 73 -13.90 -12.07 12.75
N ARG A 74 -12.86 -12.87 13.04
CA ARG A 74 -12.92 -14.34 12.97
C ARG A 74 -13.45 -14.99 14.26
N ARG A 75 -13.70 -14.22 15.31
CA ARG A 75 -14.07 -14.71 16.65
C ARG A 75 -15.55 -14.49 16.98
N ARG A 76 -16.44 -14.69 16.00
CA ARG A 76 -17.87 -14.88 16.27
C ARG A 76 -18.13 -16.38 16.31
N SER A 77 -18.40 -16.89 17.51
CA SER A 77 -19.00 -18.21 17.76
C SER A 77 -20.43 -18.23 17.27
#